data_AF-A0A0W8FDY1-F1
#
_entry.id   AF-A0A0W8FDY1-F1
#
_cell.length_a   1.000
_cell.length_b   1.000
_cell.length_c   1.000
_cell.angle_alpha   90.00
_cell.angle_beta   90.00
_cell.angle_gamma   90.00
#
_symmetry.space_group_name_H-M   'P 1'
#
loop_
_entity.id
_entity.type
_entity.pdbx_description
1 polymer ?
#
loop_
_entity_poly.entity_id
_entity_poly.type
_entity_poly.pdbx_seq_one_letter_code
_entity_poly.pdbx_strand_id
1 'polypeptide(L)'
;MATGLQDRFELENRYVSRDGRTIHGRLTATLLRNAAGKPHLAIGMVEEITERKLHEEIRQQAYRQIERNMEQFAILGDHVRHPLQVILARADLMDDEETAEQIREQVRRINALIRQLDEGWVESRKIREFLRRNDLL
;
A
#
# COMPACT_ATOMS: atom_id res chain seq x y z
N MET A 1 -2.89 -48.83 -9.37
CA MET A 1 -2.57 -47.43 -9.01
C MET A 1 -3.87 -46.64 -9.09
N ALA A 2 -4.45 -46.25 -7.96
CA ALA A 2 -5.74 -45.56 -7.90
C ALA A 2 -5.55 -44.21 -7.21
N THR A 3 -5.56 -43.15 -8.00
CA THR A 3 -5.64 -41.76 -7.60
C THR A 3 -6.99 -41.52 -6.94
N GLY A 4 -7.03 -41.55 -5.60
CA GLY A 4 -8.19 -41.11 -4.84
C GLY A 4 -8.37 -39.61 -5.07
N LEU A 5 -9.45 -39.24 -5.76
CA LEU A 5 -9.91 -37.86 -5.89
C LEU A 5 -10.18 -37.30 -4.48
N GLN A 6 -9.19 -36.59 -3.92
CA GLN A 6 -9.34 -35.84 -2.68
C GLN A 6 -10.11 -34.56 -3.00
N ASP A 7 -11.38 -34.53 -2.63
CA ASP A 7 -12.15 -33.29 -2.63
C ASP A 7 -11.64 -32.43 -1.46
N ARG A 8 -10.74 -31.49 -1.77
CA ARG A 8 -10.21 -30.49 -0.84
C ARG A 8 -11.05 -29.22 -0.92
N PHE A 9 -11.50 -28.72 0.22
CA PHE A 9 -12.24 -27.47 0.33
C PHE A 9 -11.57 -26.55 1.34
N GLU A 10 -11.42 -25.29 1.00
CA GLU A 10 -10.86 -24.26 1.87
C GLU A 10 -11.85 -23.11 2.01
N LEU A 11 -11.98 -22.60 3.23
CA LEU A 11 -12.83 -21.46 3.56
C LEU A 11 -12.26 -20.67 4.73
N GLU A 12 -12.41 -19.35 4.68
CA GLU A 12 -12.14 -18.48 5.82
C GLU A 12 -13.47 -18.09 6.48
N ASN A 13 -13.60 -18.37 7.77
CA ASN A 13 -14.79 -18.04 8.54
C ASN A 13 -14.42 -17.34 9.86
N ARG A 14 -15.41 -16.67 10.46
CA ARG A 14 -15.31 -16.18 11.83
C ARG A 14 -15.76 -17.26 12.79
N TYR A 15 -14.94 -17.57 13.78
CA TYR A 15 -15.22 -18.53 14.84
C TYR A 15 -15.27 -17.81 16.18
N VAL A 16 -16.04 -18.38 17.11
CA VAL A 16 -16.05 -17.94 18.50
C VAL A 16 -15.31 -19.00 19.30
N SER A 17 -14.22 -18.60 19.94
CA SER A 17 -13.43 -19.48 20.83
C SER A 17 -14.19 -19.76 22.13
N ARG A 18 -13.74 -20.76 22.89
CA ARG A 18 -14.38 -21.15 24.15
C ARG A 18 -14.43 -20.01 25.19
N ASP A 19 -13.46 -19.10 25.16
CA ASP A 19 -13.39 -17.92 26.01
C ASP A 19 -14.17 -16.71 25.45
N GLY A 20 -14.91 -16.89 24.35
CA GLY A 20 -15.82 -15.89 23.79
C GLY A 20 -15.17 -14.91 22.80
N ARG A 21 -13.89 -15.07 22.46
CA ARG A 21 -13.22 -14.21 21.48
C ARG A 21 -13.66 -14.58 20.06
N THR A 22 -13.79 -13.58 19.20
CA THR A 22 -13.99 -13.82 17.77
C THR A 22 -12.62 -13.94 17.10
N ILE A 23 -12.37 -15.07 16.45
CA ILE A 23 -11.14 -15.34 15.70
C ILE A 23 -11.46 -15.55 14.23
N HIS A 24 -10.53 -15.17 13.34
CA HIS A 24 -10.60 -15.59 11.95
C HIS A 24 -9.94 -16.95 11.81
N GLY A 25 -10.67 -17.94 11.33
CA GLY A 25 -10.17 -19.29 11.10
C GLY A 25 -10.19 -19.64 9.63
N ARG A 26 -9.10 -20.21 9.13
CA ARG A 26 -9.04 -20.88 7.83
C ARG A 26 -9.30 -22.36 8.03
N LEU A 27 -10.46 -22.84 7.57
CA LEU A 27 -10.79 -24.26 7.58
C LEU A 27 -10.33 -24.89 6.26
N THR A 28 -9.48 -25.90 6.37
CA THR A 28 -9.14 -26.82 5.29
C THR A 28 -9.81 -28.16 5.57
N ALA A 29 -10.70 -28.60 4.70
CA ALA A 29 -11.40 -29.87 4.81
C ALA A 29 -11.02 -30.81 3.66
N THR A 30 -10.77 -32.07 3.97
CA THR A 30 -10.50 -33.13 2.97
C THR A 30 -11.45 -34.29 3.21
N LEU A 31 -12.17 -34.70 2.16
CA LEU A 31 -13.02 -35.89 2.20
C LEU A 31 -12.25 -37.12 1.71
N LEU A 32 -12.06 -38.08 2.60
CA LEU A 32 -11.48 -39.38 2.31
C LEU A 32 -12.58 -40.37 1.94
N ARG A 33 -12.44 -40.98 0.76
CA ARG A 33 -13.35 -41.98 0.21
C ARG A 33 -12.74 -43.37 0.35
N ASN A 34 -13.57 -44.38 0.60
CA ASN A 34 -13.12 -45.77 0.63
C ASN A 34 -12.91 -46.33 -0.80
N ALA A 35 -12.44 -47.57 -0.91
CA ALA A 35 -12.21 -48.24 -2.19
C ALA A 35 -13.46 -48.35 -3.09
N ALA A 36 -14.67 -48.25 -2.52
CA ALA A 36 -15.93 -48.24 -3.25
C ALA A 36 -16.39 -46.81 -3.65
N GLY A 37 -15.54 -45.79 -3.47
CA GLY A 37 -15.84 -44.38 -3.77
C GLY A 37 -16.78 -43.68 -2.79
N LYS A 38 -17.23 -44.38 -1.73
CA LYS A 38 -18.16 -43.80 -0.74
C LYS A 38 -17.40 -42.94 0.29
N PRO A 39 -18.00 -41.82 0.74
CA PRO A 39 -17.47 -41.02 1.85
C PRO A 39 -17.20 -41.91 3.06
N HIS A 40 -15.98 -41.86 3.60
CA HIS A 40 -15.58 -42.65 4.76
C HIS A 40 -15.21 -41.78 5.95
N LEU A 41 -14.45 -40.71 5.70
CA LEU A 41 -13.98 -39.80 6.74
C LEU A 41 -13.81 -38.39 6.17
N ALA A 42 -14.23 -37.38 6.90
CA ALA A 42 -13.87 -36.00 6.63
C ALA A 42 -12.87 -35.52 7.68
N ILE A 43 -11.75 -34.96 7.24
CA ILE A 43 -10.76 -34.35 8.13
C ILE A 43 -10.82 -32.84 7.91
N GLY A 44 -11.07 -32.09 8.97
CA GLY A 44 -11.06 -30.62 8.97
C GLY A 44 -9.96 -30.10 9.88
N MET A 45 -9.16 -29.16 9.39
CA MET A 45 -8.18 -28.41 10.18
C MET A 45 -8.56 -26.93 10.16
N VAL A 46 -8.70 -26.33 11.34
CA VAL A 46 -8.91 -24.89 11.49
C VAL A 46 -7.61 -24.27 11.95
N GLU A 47 -7.07 -23.37 11.14
CA GLU A 47 -5.93 -22.54 11.47
C GLU A 47 -6.41 -21.15 11.85
N GLU A 48 -5.99 -20.64 13.00
CA GLU A 48 -6.26 -19.25 13.35
C GLU A 48 -5.37 -18.31 12.52
N ILE A 49 -6.00 -17.36 11.81
CA ILE A 49 -5.34 -16.39 10.92
C ILE A 49 -5.58 -14.95 11.35
N THR A 50 -6.11 -14.72 12.56
CA THR A 50 -6.48 -13.40 13.08
C THR A 50 -5.31 -12.42 13.02
N GLU A 51 -4.13 -12.83 13.50
CA GLU A 51 -2.92 -12.00 13.52
C GLU A 51 -2.43 -11.66 12.10
N ARG A 52 -2.44 -12.65 11.19
CA ARG A 52 -2.09 -12.45 9.78
C ARG A 52 -2.98 -11.40 9.13
N LYS A 53 -4.31 -11.48 9.32
CA LYS A 53 -5.26 -10.51 8.75
C LYS A 53 -5.07 -9.12 9.35
N LEU A 54 -4.84 -9.02 10.66
CA LEU A 54 -4.58 -7.74 11.32
C LEU A 54 -3.32 -7.07 10.75
N HIS A 55 -2.22 -7.81 10.61
CA HIS A 55 -1.00 -7.27 10.00
C HIS A 55 -1.22 -6.84 8.56
N GLU A 56 -1.97 -7.61 7.78
CA GLU A 56 -2.31 -7.26 6.41
C GLU A 56 -3.19 -6.00 6.34
N GLU A 57 -4.18 -5.86 7.20
CA GLU A 57 -5.02 -4.67 7.30
C GLU A 57 -4.22 -3.42 7.71
N ILE A 58 -3.37 -3.53 8.74
CA ILE A 58 -2.48 -2.44 9.17
C ILE A 58 -1.56 -2.03 8.02
N ARG A 59 -0.97 -3.02 7.32
CA ARG A 59 -0.09 -2.78 6.17
C ARG A 59 -0.85 -2.05 5.05
N GLN A 60 -2.03 -2.52 4.69
CA GLN A 60 -2.88 -1.88 3.67
C GLN A 60 -3.30 -0.47 4.08
N GLN A 61 -3.62 -0.23 5.37
CA GLN A 61 -3.97 1.09 5.87
C GLN A 61 -2.77 2.05 5.81
N ALA A 62 -1.59 1.60 6.21
CA ALA A 62 -0.37 2.38 6.09
C ALA A 62 -0.09 2.77 4.63
N TYR A 63 -0.27 1.84 3.69
CA TYR A 63 -0.13 2.15 2.26
C TYR A 63 -1.14 3.18 1.77
N ARG A 64 -2.42 3.04 2.11
CA ARG A 64 -3.45 4.04 1.76
C ARG A 64 -3.12 5.42 2.35
N GLN A 65 -2.59 5.48 3.57
CA GLN A 65 -2.19 6.74 4.18
C GLN A 65 -1.00 7.37 3.45
N ILE A 66 0.00 6.57 3.08
CA ILE A 66 1.13 7.04 2.27
C ILE A 66 0.60 7.62 0.96
N GLU A 67 -0.27 6.91 0.23
CA GLU A 67 -0.85 7.40 -1.04
C GLU A 67 -1.53 8.75 -0.90
N ARG A 68 -2.39 8.92 0.11
CA ARG A 68 -3.05 10.21 0.38
C ARG A 68 -2.05 11.31 0.68
N ASN A 69 -1.03 11.02 1.47
CA ASN A 69 0.03 11.99 1.75
C ASN A 69 0.74 12.39 0.44
N MET A 70 1.00 11.45 -0.48
CA MET A 70 1.63 11.76 -1.79
C MET A 70 0.80 12.75 -2.62
N GLU A 71 -0.51 12.53 -2.68
CA GLU A 71 -1.40 13.44 -3.40
C GLU A 71 -1.39 14.83 -2.77
N GLN A 72 -1.42 14.91 -1.44
CA GLN A 72 -1.35 16.18 -0.72
C GLN A 72 -0.02 16.92 -0.97
N PHE A 73 1.10 16.22 -1.02
CA PHE A 73 2.41 16.87 -1.27
C PHE A 73 2.55 17.42 -2.68
N ALA A 74 2.00 16.75 -3.70
CA ALA A 74 1.99 17.29 -5.06
C ALA A 74 1.21 18.63 -5.12
N ILE A 75 0.04 18.67 -4.46
CA ILE A 75 -0.78 19.89 -4.35
C ILE A 75 -0.01 21.00 -3.60
N LEU A 76 0.63 20.65 -2.49
CA LEU A 76 1.45 21.60 -1.72
C LEU A 76 2.62 22.13 -2.56
N GLY A 77 3.27 21.29 -3.37
CA GLY A 77 4.33 21.70 -4.29
C GLY A 77 3.88 22.81 -5.24
N ASP A 78 2.71 22.65 -5.85
CA ASP A 78 2.12 23.68 -6.71
C ASP A 78 1.76 24.95 -5.91
N HIS A 79 1.21 24.80 -4.72
CA HIS A 79 0.89 25.93 -3.84
C HIS A 79 2.13 26.71 -3.40
N VAL A 80 3.30 26.07 -3.28
CA VAL A 80 4.57 26.75 -3.00
C VAL A 80 5.12 27.43 -4.26
N ARG A 81 4.95 26.84 -5.45
CA ARG A 81 5.41 27.46 -6.71
C ARG A 81 4.72 28.80 -6.98
N HIS A 82 3.42 28.94 -6.69
CA HIS A 82 2.68 30.19 -6.93
C HIS A 82 3.27 31.43 -6.25
N PRO A 83 3.48 31.48 -4.92
CA PRO A 83 4.08 32.63 -4.27
C PRO A 83 5.53 32.84 -4.71
N LEU A 84 6.28 31.78 -5.06
CA LEU A 84 7.63 31.94 -5.62
C LEU A 84 7.62 32.66 -6.97
N GLN A 85 6.63 32.41 -7.83
CA GLN A 85 6.47 33.16 -9.09
C GLN A 85 6.23 34.65 -8.83
N VAL A 86 5.44 34.97 -7.81
CA VAL A 86 5.20 36.37 -7.40
C VAL A 86 6.48 37.01 -6.85
N ILE A 87 7.24 36.29 -6.02
CA ILE A 87 8.51 36.76 -5.47
C ILE A 87 9.51 37.02 -6.61
N LEU A 88 9.60 36.11 -7.58
CA LEU A 88 10.48 36.25 -8.74
C LEU A 88 10.11 37.48 -9.58
N ALA A 89 8.82 37.64 -9.91
CA ALA A 89 8.33 38.79 -10.65
C ALA A 89 8.61 40.12 -9.92
N ARG A 90 8.58 40.13 -8.59
CA ARG A 90 8.97 41.32 -7.80
C ARG A 90 10.47 41.56 -7.85
N ALA A 91 11.29 40.52 -7.72
CA ALA A 91 12.74 40.62 -7.79
C ALA A 91 13.19 41.17 -9.15
N ASP A 92 12.53 40.77 -10.23
CA ASP A 92 12.83 41.25 -11.59
C ASP A 92 12.53 42.75 -11.80
N LEU A 93 11.78 43.39 -10.91
CA LEU A 93 11.48 44.81 -10.95
C LEU A 93 12.36 45.65 -9.99
N MET A 94 13.29 45.02 -9.27
CA MET A 94 14.17 45.71 -8.33
C MET A 94 15.34 46.38 -9.06
N ASP A 95 15.72 47.59 -8.63
CA ASP A 95 16.90 48.29 -9.14
C ASP A 95 18.22 47.69 -8.60
N ASP A 96 18.17 47.05 -7.44
CA ASP A 96 19.32 46.36 -6.83
C ASP A 96 19.45 44.95 -7.39
N GLU A 97 20.27 44.83 -8.45
CA GLU A 97 20.50 43.57 -9.17
C GLU A 97 21.22 42.52 -8.31
N GLU A 98 22.04 42.92 -7.32
CA GLU A 98 22.71 41.97 -6.44
C GLU A 98 21.67 41.26 -5.56
N THR A 99 20.80 42.04 -4.91
CA THR A 99 19.71 41.48 -4.11
C THR A 99 18.72 40.70 -4.97
N ALA A 100 18.39 41.21 -6.18
CA ALA A 100 17.52 40.51 -7.10
C ALA A 100 18.06 39.12 -7.46
N GLU A 101 19.33 39.01 -7.83
CA GLU A 101 19.93 37.73 -8.21
C GLU A 101 20.01 36.75 -7.02
N GLN A 102 20.28 37.23 -5.80
CA GLN A 102 20.20 36.39 -4.59
C GLN A 102 18.80 35.78 -4.42
N ILE A 103 17.74 36.57 -4.65
CA ILE A 103 16.35 36.08 -4.60
C ILE A 103 16.10 35.06 -5.72
N ARG A 104 16.53 35.36 -6.96
CA ARG A 104 16.38 34.43 -8.10
C ARG A 104 17.06 33.09 -7.80
N GLU A 105 18.26 33.12 -7.22
CA GLU A 105 18.99 31.91 -6.82
C GLU A 105 18.22 31.11 -5.77
N GLN A 106 17.68 31.76 -4.73
CA GLN A 106 16.87 31.05 -3.73
C GLN A 106 15.60 30.45 -4.33
N VAL A 107 14.91 31.16 -5.21
CA VAL A 107 13.72 30.63 -5.91
C VAL A 107 14.09 29.41 -6.76
N ARG A 108 15.21 29.48 -7.52
CA ARG A 108 15.71 28.33 -8.30
C ARG A 108 16.03 27.14 -7.39
N ARG A 109 16.67 27.39 -6.24
CA ARG A 109 17.02 26.35 -5.26
C ARG A 109 15.79 25.69 -4.64
N ILE A 110 14.78 26.46 -4.25
CA ILE A 110 13.52 25.90 -3.71
C ILE A 110 12.82 25.07 -4.79
N ASN A 111 12.71 25.57 -6.02
CA ASN A 111 12.10 24.81 -7.12
C ASN A 111 12.84 23.50 -7.42
N ALA A 112 14.17 23.49 -7.35
CA ALA A 112 14.97 22.28 -7.50
C ALA A 112 14.70 21.26 -6.39
N LEU A 113 14.57 21.71 -5.13
CA LEU A 113 14.21 20.84 -4.01
C LEU A 113 12.82 20.23 -4.18
N ILE A 114 11.83 21.02 -4.61
CA ILE A 114 10.48 20.50 -4.89
C ILE A 114 10.53 19.47 -6.01
N ARG A 115 11.29 19.73 -7.09
CA ARG A 115 11.44 18.77 -8.18
C ARG A 115 12.11 17.46 -7.75
N GLN A 116 13.16 17.53 -6.93
CA GLN A 116 13.82 16.34 -6.39
C GLN A 116 12.85 15.53 -5.51
N LEU A 117 12.01 16.21 -4.73
CA LEU A 117 10.93 15.57 -3.99
C LEU A 117 9.97 14.88 -4.96
N ASP A 118 9.44 15.57 -5.97
CA ASP A 118 8.50 14.97 -6.94
C ASP A 118 9.09 13.72 -7.63
N GLU A 119 10.36 13.75 -8.02
CA GLU A 119 11.06 12.65 -8.70
C GLU A 119 11.19 11.39 -7.81
N GLY A 120 11.63 11.54 -6.56
CA GLY A 120 11.74 10.41 -5.63
C GLY A 120 10.39 9.74 -5.32
N TRP A 121 9.30 10.48 -5.50
CA TRP A 121 7.94 10.00 -5.25
C TRP A 121 7.38 9.28 -6.47
N VAL A 122 7.69 9.75 -7.68
CA VAL A 122 7.38 9.03 -8.92
C VAL A 122 8.06 7.66 -8.96
N GLU A 123 9.32 7.58 -8.55
CA GLU A 123 10.06 6.31 -8.45
C GLU A 123 9.41 5.35 -7.44
N SER A 124 9.08 5.86 -6.25
CA SER A 124 8.34 5.10 -5.22
C SER A 124 6.97 4.61 -5.71
N ARG A 125 6.26 5.41 -6.53
CA ARG A 125 4.98 5.01 -7.14
C ARG A 125 5.17 3.90 -8.17
N LYS A 126 6.16 3.99 -9.06
CA LYS A 126 6.45 2.96 -10.07
C LYS A 126 6.79 1.61 -9.44
N ILE A 127 7.63 1.61 -8.40
CA ILE A 127 7.98 0.38 -7.66
C ILE A 127 6.71 -0.25 -7.06
N ARG A 128 5.85 0.55 -6.44
CA ARG A 128 4.60 0.05 -5.85
C ARG A 128 3.60 -0.46 -6.90
N GLU A 129 3.43 0.25 -8.02
CA GLU A 129 2.58 -0.22 -9.12
C GLU A 129 3.08 -1.55 -9.68
N PHE A 130 4.40 -1.70 -9.83
CA PHE A 130 5.02 -2.96 -10.20
C PHE A 130 4.72 -4.07 -9.19
N LEU A 131 4.90 -3.83 -7.89
CA LEU A 131 4.61 -4.82 -6.84
C LEU A 131 3.14 -5.24 -6.81
N ARG A 132 2.22 -4.28 -6.94
CA ARG A 132 0.76 -4.53 -6.97
C ARG A 132 0.34 -5.34 -8.20
N ARG A 133 1.00 -5.14 -9.34
CA ARG A 133 0.71 -5.86 -10.59
C ARG A 133 1.21 -7.32 -10.59
N ASN A 134 2.08 -7.67 -9.65
CA ASN A 134 2.66 -9.01 -9.51
C ASN A 134 2.14 -9.77 -8.29
N ASP A 135 1.02 -9.33 -7.68
CA ASP A 135 0.42 -9.92 -6.47
C ASP A 135 1.43 -10.07 -5.29
N LEU A 136 2.48 -9.24 -5.26
CA LEU A 136 3.45 -9.18 -4.16
C LEU A 136 3.01 -8.18 -3.06
N LEU A 137 1.88 -7.49 -3.29
CA LEU A 137 1.21 -6.56 -2.38
C LEU A 137 -0.26 -6.93 -2.25
#